data_AF-A0A661WQ72-F1
#
_entry.id   AF-A0A661WQ72-F1
#
_cell.length_a   1.000
_cell.length_b   1.000
_cell.length_c   1.000
_cell.angle_alpha   90.00
_cell.angle_beta   90.00
_cell.angle_gamma   90.00
#
_symmetry.space_group_name_H-M   'P 1'
#
loop_
_entity.id
_entity.type
_entity.pdbx_description
1 polymer ?
#
loop_
_entity_poly.entity_id
_entity_poly.type
_entity_poly.pdbx_seq_one_letter_code
_entity_poly.pdbx_strand_id
1 'polypeptide(L)'
;IGPLQPAMQIGEEAPTPAPEVYSAREIVVYKKNGVTEFTRLEIGPTGWYQGELPVGTYVIDINRIGIDSADNLPRKIEIRAEVTTRLDIEIDTGIR
;
A
#
# COMPACT_ATOMS: atom_id res chain seq x y z
N ILE A 1 46.08 -3.62 3.98
CA ILE A 1 45.13 -2.50 3.78
C ILE A 1 43.95 -3.07 3.00
N GLY A 2 42.89 -3.47 3.70
CA GLY A 2 41.67 -4.00 3.06
C GLY A 2 40.78 -2.85 2.57
N PRO A 3 39.94 -3.05 1.55
CA PRO A 3 39.04 -1.99 1.11
C PRO A 3 38.07 -1.65 2.24
N LEU A 4 38.00 -0.37 2.58
CA LEU A 4 36.95 0.17 3.44
C LEU A 4 35.63 -0.02 2.69
N GLN A 5 34.75 -0.90 3.18
CA GLN A 5 33.35 -0.88 2.77
C GLN A 5 32.79 0.52 3.08
N PRO A 6 32.00 1.15 2.19
CA PRO A 6 31.38 2.43 2.48
C PRO A 6 30.54 2.29 3.76
N ALA A 7 30.74 3.20 4.71
CA ALA A 7 29.89 3.28 5.88
C ALA A 7 28.44 3.55 5.43
N MET A 8 27.50 2.73 5.90
CA MET A 8 26.07 3.01 5.76
C MET A 8 25.78 4.37 6.38
N GLN A 9 25.31 5.31 5.57
CA GLN A 9 24.99 6.66 6.03
C GLN A 9 23.65 6.60 6.77
N ILE A 10 23.73 6.45 8.10
CA ILE A 10 22.56 6.49 8.97
C ILE A 10 21.96 7.90 8.89
N GLY A 11 20.78 8.02 8.27
CA GLY A 11 19.98 9.26 8.26
C GLY A 11 19.48 9.74 6.91
N GLU A 12 19.77 9.06 5.79
CA GLU A 12 19.06 9.35 4.53
C GLU A 12 17.66 8.73 4.57
N GLU A 13 16.63 9.53 4.25
CA GLU A 13 15.30 9.00 3.96
C GLU A 13 15.45 7.91 2.90
N ALA A 14 14.80 6.76 3.11
CA ALA A 14 14.82 5.70 2.11
C ALA A 14 14.42 6.32 0.75
N PRO A 15 15.17 6.03 -0.32
CA PRO A 15 14.87 6.62 -1.62
C PRO A 15 13.40 6.33 -1.96
N THR A 16 12.67 7.35 -2.38
CA THR A 16 11.29 7.15 -2.85
C THR A 16 11.32 6.05 -3.91
N PRO A 17 10.55 4.97 -3.74
CA PRO A 17 10.47 3.90 -4.73
C PRO A 17 10.19 4.47 -6.13
N ALA A 18 10.79 3.86 -7.15
CA ALA A 18 10.54 4.28 -8.52
C ALA A 18 9.04 4.22 -8.84
N PRO A 19 8.47 5.15 -9.64
CA PRO A 19 7.04 5.19 -9.93
C PRO A 19 6.43 3.86 -10.38
N GLU A 20 7.21 3.06 -11.12
CA GLU A 20 6.81 1.75 -11.62
C GLU A 20 6.56 0.74 -10.49
N VAL A 21 7.21 0.92 -9.33
CA VAL A 21 7.00 0.10 -8.13
C VAL A 21 5.60 0.37 -7.55
N TYR A 22 5.12 1.60 -7.59
CA TYR A 22 3.77 1.91 -7.14
C TYR A 22 2.71 1.39 -8.12
N SER A 23 2.85 1.69 -9.41
CA SER A 23 1.84 1.36 -10.42
C SER A 23 1.64 -0.13 -10.68
N ALA A 24 2.60 -0.98 -10.27
CA ALA A 24 2.41 -2.44 -10.31
C ALA A 24 1.40 -2.94 -9.26
N ARG A 25 1.12 -2.13 -8.23
CA ARG A 25 0.27 -2.49 -7.10
C ARG A 25 -1.07 -1.78 -7.15
N GLU A 26 -2.07 -2.43 -6.61
CA GLU A 26 -3.46 -2.01 -6.54
C GLU A 26 -3.95 -2.19 -5.10
N ILE A 27 -4.82 -1.28 -4.68
CA ILE A 27 -5.59 -1.45 -3.45
C ILE A 27 -6.78 -2.35 -3.79
N VAL A 28 -6.86 -3.50 -3.14
CA VAL A 28 -7.98 -4.44 -3.30
C VAL A 28 -9.00 -4.19 -2.20
N VAL A 29 -10.23 -3.89 -2.61
CA VAL A 29 -11.34 -3.60 -1.69
C VAL A 29 -12.26 -4.81 -1.67
N TYR A 30 -12.34 -5.48 -0.53
CA TYR A 30 -13.28 -6.57 -0.27
C TYR A 30 -14.50 -6.06 0.50
N LYS A 31 -15.64 -6.73 0.31
CA LYS A 31 -16.82 -6.57 1.18
C LYS A 31 -16.47 -6.96 2.62
N LYS A 32 -17.36 -6.64 3.56
CA LYS A 32 -17.23 -6.95 5.01
C LYS A 32 -16.77 -8.38 5.35
N ASN A 33 -17.03 -9.36 4.48
CA ASN A 33 -16.61 -10.75 4.68
C ASN A 33 -15.11 -10.99 4.44
N GLY A 34 -14.37 -10.04 3.85
CA GLY A 34 -12.93 -10.16 3.57
C GLY A 34 -12.58 -11.11 2.43
N VAL A 35 -13.56 -11.63 1.69
CA VAL A 35 -13.35 -12.65 0.64
C VAL A 35 -13.94 -12.21 -0.69
N THR A 36 -15.11 -11.57 -0.68
CA THR A 36 -15.76 -11.09 -1.91
C THR A 36 -15.14 -9.77 -2.30
N GLU A 37 -14.36 -9.76 -3.38
CA GLU A 37 -13.83 -8.55 -3.99
C GLU A 37 -15.01 -7.64 -4.42
N PHE A 38 -14.91 -6.36 -4.08
CA PHE A 38 -15.86 -5.33 -4.47
C PHE A 38 -15.30 -4.49 -5.62
N THR A 39 -14.06 -4.02 -5.50
CA THR A 39 -13.37 -3.27 -6.55
C THR A 39 -11.86 -3.21 -6.28
N ARG A 40 -11.11 -2.60 -7.20
CA ARG A 40 -9.68 -2.30 -7.10
C ARG A 40 -9.44 -0.83 -7.38
N LEU A 41 -8.46 -0.25 -6.70
CA LEU A 41 -8.00 1.12 -6.95
C LEU A 41 -6.55 1.08 -7.39
N GLU A 42 -6.25 1.75 -8.50
CA GLU A 42 -4.88 1.91 -8.98
C GLU A 42 -4.10 2.84 -8.04
N ILE A 43 -2.84 2.49 -7.79
CA ILE A 43 -1.91 3.38 -7.09
C ILE A 43 -1.19 4.22 -8.15
N GLY A 44 -1.30 5.53 -8.04
CA GLY A 44 -0.63 6.46 -8.95
C GLY A 44 0.90 6.43 -8.81
N PRO A 45 1.62 7.06 -9.76
CA PRO A 45 3.09 7.08 -9.78
C PRO A 45 3.72 7.76 -8.55
N THR A 46 2.93 8.50 -7.78
CA THR A 46 3.31 9.20 -6.55
C THR A 46 2.95 8.43 -5.28
N GLY A 47 2.44 7.20 -5.41
CA GLY A 47 1.96 6.39 -4.28
C GLY A 47 0.55 6.73 -3.79
N TRP A 48 -0.08 7.77 -4.36
CA TRP A 48 -1.44 8.17 -3.99
C TRP A 48 -2.50 7.31 -4.70
N TYR A 49 -3.57 7.01 -3.99
CA TYR A 49 -4.76 6.35 -4.53
C TYR A 49 -6.02 7.02 -3.99
N GLN A 50 -7.12 6.93 -4.74
CA GLN A 50 -8.42 7.45 -4.34
C GLN A 50 -9.53 6.62 -4.98
N GLY A 51 -10.64 6.46 -4.28
CA GLY A 51 -11.83 5.83 -4.81
C GLY A 51 -13.07 6.26 -4.03
N GLU A 52 -14.23 6.19 -4.69
CA GLU A 52 -15.52 6.40 -4.06
C GLU A 52 -16.17 5.05 -3.77
N LEU A 53 -16.58 4.87 -2.52
CA LEU A 53 -17.25 3.65 -2.07
C LEU A 53 -18.61 4.03 -1.46
N PRO A 54 -19.66 3.23 -1.69
CA PRO A 54 -20.89 3.37 -0.93
C PRO A 54 -20.64 3.28 0.59
N VAL A 55 -21.53 3.90 1.37
CA VAL A 55 -21.50 3.77 2.84
C VAL A 55 -21.55 2.28 3.21
N GLY A 56 -20.61 1.85 4.05
CA GLY A 56 -20.47 0.45 4.37
C GLY A 56 -19.17 0.09 5.07
N THR A 57 -19.02 -1.20 5.36
CA THR A 57 -17.81 -1.77 5.95
C THR A 57 -17.08 -2.60 4.91
N TYR A 58 -15.78 -2.35 4.79
CA TYR A 58 -14.91 -2.98 3.80
C TYR A 58 -13.66 -3.52 4.47
N VAL A 59 -13.00 -4.46 3.79
CA VAL A 59 -11.67 -4.94 4.15
C VAL A 59 -10.74 -4.55 3.00
N ILE A 60 -9.67 -3.84 3.32
CA ILE A 60 -8.67 -3.37 2.38
C ILE A 60 -7.46 -4.29 2.44
N ASP A 61 -6.92 -4.67 1.29
CA ASP A 61 -5.64 -5.37 1.13
C ASP A 61 -4.93 -4.83 -0.13
N ILE A 62 -3.82 -5.44 -0.52
CA ILE A 62 -3.10 -5.18 -1.78
C ILE A 62 -3.05 -6.43 -2.65
N ASN A 63 -2.89 -6.24 -3.96
CA ASN A 63 -2.59 -7.31 -4.90
C ASN A 63 -1.14 -7.80 -4.70
N ARG A 64 -0.86 -8.54 -3.63
CA ARG A 64 0.51 -8.98 -3.28
C ARG A 64 1.23 -9.61 -4.48
N ILE A 65 2.34 -8.98 -4.91
CA ILE A 65 3.21 -9.48 -5.99
C ILE A 65 4.50 -10.01 -5.39
N GLY A 66 4.89 -11.24 -5.75
CA GLY A 66 6.14 -11.84 -5.28
C GLY A 66 6.19 -11.98 -3.75
N ILE A 67 7.14 -11.29 -3.11
CA ILE A 67 7.38 -11.32 -1.66
C ILE A 67 6.78 -10.12 -0.92
N ASP A 68 5.87 -9.38 -1.57
CA ASP A 68 5.22 -8.23 -0.96
C ASP A 68 4.56 -8.57 0.37
N SER A 69 4.82 -7.71 1.35
CA SER A 69 4.18 -7.73 2.64
C SER A 69 3.73 -6.32 3.03
N ALA A 70 2.70 -6.26 3.87
CA ALA A 70 2.16 -5.02 4.40
C ALA A 70 1.64 -5.32 5.80
N ASP A 71 2.34 -4.82 6.81
CA ASP A 71 2.07 -5.17 8.21
C ASP A 71 0.74 -4.63 8.71
N ASN A 72 0.26 -3.55 8.09
CA ASN A 72 -1.02 -2.94 8.43
C ASN A 72 -2.19 -3.46 7.59
N LEU A 73 -1.98 -4.51 6.78
CA LEU A 73 -3.01 -5.15 5.94
C LEU A 73 -3.12 -6.67 6.20
N PRO A 74 -4.33 -7.26 6.07
CA PRO A 74 -5.58 -6.61 5.67
C PRO A 74 -6.18 -5.72 6.78
N ARG A 75 -6.81 -4.60 6.39
CA ARG A 75 -7.40 -3.64 7.32
C ARG A 75 -8.89 -3.45 7.09
N LYS A 76 -9.68 -3.56 8.15
CA LYS A 76 -11.11 -3.23 8.11
C LYS A 76 -11.33 -1.73 8.25
N ILE A 77 -12.13 -1.15 7.36
CA ILE A 77 -12.53 0.27 7.41
C ILE A 77 -14.05 0.44 7.34
N GLU A 78 -14.51 1.59 7.83
CA GLU A 78 -15.90 2.04 7.70
C GLU A 78 -15.92 3.29 6.81
N ILE A 79 -16.75 3.27 5.78
CA ILE A 79 -17.05 4.42 4.92
C ILE A 79 -18.38 4.99 5.41
N ARG A 80 -18.38 6.27 5.75
CA ARG A 80 -19.55 7.02 6.24
C ARG A 80 -19.95 8.08 5.23
N ALA A 81 -21.23 8.46 5.24
CA ALA A 81 -21.72 9.51 4.36
C ALA A 81 -20.98 10.83 4.65
N GLU A 82 -20.62 11.55 3.58
CA GLU A 82 -20.01 12.89 3.65
C GLU A 82 -18.67 12.96 4.41
N VAL A 83 -18.01 11.82 4.63
CA VAL A 83 -16.70 11.74 5.30
C VAL A 83 -15.67 11.08 4.40
N THR A 84 -14.51 11.72 4.27
CA THR A 84 -13.34 11.10 3.64
C THR A 84 -12.60 10.25 4.67
N THR A 85 -12.50 8.95 4.40
CA THR A 85 -11.65 8.04 5.18
C THR A 85 -10.24 8.04 4.62
N ARG A 86 -9.26 8.50 5.40
CA ARG A 86 -7.83 8.39 5.06
C ARG A 86 -7.28 7.05 5.54
N LEU A 87 -6.53 6.38 4.66
CA LEU A 87 -5.80 5.16 4.94
C LEU A 87 -4.40 5.32 4.34
N ASP A 88 -3.39 5.20 5.19
CA ASP A 88 -1.99 5.13 4.76
C ASP A 88 -1.55 3.65 4.81
N ILE A 89 -0.86 3.16 3.78
CA ILE A 89 -0.46 1.75 3.62
C ILE A 89 1.06 1.68 3.48
N GLU A 90 1.68 0.81 4.27
CA GLU A 90 3.11 0.53 4.21
C GLU A 90 3.32 -0.80 3.52
N ILE A 91 4.02 -0.79 2.38
CA ILE A 91 4.31 -1.99 1.59
C ILE A 91 5.82 -2.24 1.62
N ASP A 92 6.23 -3.33 2.24
CA ASP A 92 7.57 -3.87 2.09
C ASP A 92 7.60 -4.75 0.83
N THR A 93 8.34 -4.27 -0.17
CA THR A 93 8.52 -4.95 -1.47
C THR A 93 9.65 -5.98 -1.45
N GLY A 94 10.40 -6.07 -0.34
CA GLY A 94 11.56 -6.92 -0.18
C GLY A 94 12.79 -6.51 -1.01
N ILE A 95 12.73 -5.38 -1.71
CA ILE A 95 13.86 -4.77 -2.43
C ILE A 95 14.73 -4.04 -1.39
N ARG A 96 16.02 -4.37 -1.33
CA ARG A 96 17.00 -3.83 -0.37
C ARG A 96 18.26 -3.39 -1.08
#